data_AF-A0A525PRF8-F1
#
_entry.id   AF-A0A525PRF8-F1
#
_cell.length_a   1.000
_cell.length_b   1.000
_cell.length_c   1.000
_cell.angle_alpha   90.00
_cell.angle_beta   90.00
_cell.angle_gamma   90.00
#
_symmetry.space_group_name_H-M   'P 1'
#
loop_
_entity.id
_entity.type
_entity.pdbx_description
1 polymer ?
#
loop_
_entity_poly.entity_id
_entity_poly.type
_entity_poly.pdbx_seq_one_letter_code
_entity_poly.pdbx_strand_id
1 'polypeptide(L)'
;PSPQAPITHGKGPLVITGLAWSGRGAITRVDVSRDGGKTWETARLAKPGEKRALTRFYLDVDWDGEEMFLQSRAMDETGYVQPTKTQLREVRGLNSIYHNNCIQTWWVRPNGEAENVEVS
;
A
#
# COMPACT_ATOMS: atom_id res chain seq x y z
N PRO A 1 -0.66 9.46 -0.40
CA PRO A 1 -1.63 10.23 -1.23
C PRO A 1 -2.68 9.29 -1.82
N SER A 2 -3.87 9.80 -2.08
CA SER A 2 -5.02 9.09 -2.67
C SER A 2 -5.96 10.14 -3.33
N PRO A 3 -7.01 9.75 -4.07
CA PRO A 3 -7.92 10.73 -4.69
C PRO A 3 -8.49 11.75 -3.71
N GLN A 4 -8.65 11.39 -2.43
CA GLN A 4 -9.16 12.26 -1.38
C GLN A 4 -8.06 13.06 -0.65
N ALA A 5 -6.80 12.74 -0.89
CA ALA A 5 -5.63 13.36 -0.26
C ALA A 5 -4.50 13.50 -1.29
N PRO A 6 -4.66 14.40 -2.28
CA PRO A 6 -3.61 14.71 -3.25
C PRO A 6 -2.42 15.39 -2.56
N ILE A 7 -1.26 15.38 -3.22
CA ILE A 7 -0.08 16.12 -2.77
C ILE A 7 -0.22 17.57 -3.24
N THR A 8 -0.40 18.52 -2.32
CA THR A 8 -0.65 19.93 -2.65
C THR A 8 0.53 20.86 -2.36
N HIS A 9 1.52 20.40 -1.61
CA HIS A 9 2.66 21.21 -1.17
C HIS A 9 3.82 21.27 -2.17
N GLY A 10 3.68 20.63 -3.34
CA GLY A 10 4.74 20.52 -4.34
C GLY A 10 5.84 19.54 -3.96
N LYS A 11 7.01 19.69 -4.59
CA LYS A 11 8.20 18.84 -4.35
C LYS A 11 8.72 18.99 -2.93
N GLY A 12 9.43 17.97 -2.45
CA GLY A 12 10.07 17.98 -1.14
C GLY A 12 9.55 16.86 -0.22
N PRO A 13 9.74 17.02 1.11
CA PRO A 13 9.35 16.01 2.09
C PRO A 13 7.88 15.61 1.98
N LEU A 14 7.63 14.32 1.86
CA LEU A 14 6.31 13.70 1.76
C LEU A 14 6.23 12.52 2.73
N VAL A 15 5.13 12.44 3.48
CA VAL A 15 4.84 11.27 4.32
C VAL A 15 3.77 10.42 3.65
N ILE A 16 4.16 9.24 3.19
CA ILE A 16 3.22 8.21 2.74
C ILE A 16 2.71 7.49 3.99
N THR A 17 1.40 7.50 4.23
CA THR A 17 0.80 6.82 5.37
C THR A 17 -0.42 6.00 4.97
N GLY A 18 -0.65 4.92 5.71
CA GLY A 18 -1.80 4.05 5.48
C GLY A 18 -2.11 3.18 6.69
N LEU A 19 -3.01 2.22 6.48
CA LEU A 19 -3.46 1.26 7.48
C LEU A 19 -3.22 -0.15 6.95
N ALA A 20 -2.84 -1.06 7.84
CA ALA A 20 -2.72 -2.48 7.59
C ALA A 20 -3.40 -3.27 8.72
N TRP A 21 -3.97 -4.44 8.42
CA TRP A 21 -4.52 -5.35 9.43
C TRP A 21 -4.53 -6.79 8.91
N SER A 22 -4.60 -7.75 9.82
CA SER A 22 -4.82 -9.16 9.48
C SER A 22 -5.77 -9.80 10.48
N GLY A 23 -6.73 -10.59 9.99
CA GLY A 23 -7.57 -11.45 10.84
C GLY A 23 -6.80 -12.65 11.43
N ARG A 24 -5.61 -12.95 10.90
CA ARG A 24 -4.78 -14.10 11.29
C ARG A 24 -3.82 -13.79 12.43
N GLY A 25 -3.49 -12.53 12.68
CA GLY A 25 -2.53 -12.14 13.70
C GLY A 25 -2.16 -10.67 13.67
N ALA A 26 -1.04 -10.33 14.31
CA ALA A 26 -0.48 -8.98 14.31
C ALA A 26 0.24 -8.66 12.99
N ILE A 27 0.16 -7.41 12.53
CA ILE A 27 1.02 -6.92 11.42
C ILE A 27 2.46 -6.80 11.93
N THR A 28 3.39 -7.43 11.23
CA THR A 28 4.82 -7.42 11.57
C THR A 28 5.61 -6.49 10.65
N ARG A 29 5.13 -6.27 9.42
CA ARG A 29 5.81 -5.44 8.42
C ARG A 29 4.81 -4.90 7.39
N VAL A 30 5.06 -3.68 6.93
CA VAL A 30 4.44 -3.13 5.72
C VAL A 30 5.55 -2.65 4.81
N ASP A 31 5.53 -3.08 3.56
CA ASP A 31 6.38 -2.50 2.52
C ASP A 31 5.55 -1.56 1.65
N VAL A 32 6.20 -0.51 1.16
CA VAL A 32 5.64 0.47 0.23
C VAL A 32 6.49 0.47 -1.03
N SER A 33 5.81 0.47 -2.18
CA SER A 33 6.42 0.63 -3.50
C SER A 33 5.98 1.97 -4.08
N ARG A 34 6.88 2.62 -4.83
CA ARG A 34 6.59 3.83 -5.63
C ARG A 34 6.57 3.58 -7.13
N ASP A 35 6.93 2.37 -7.57
CA ASP A 35 7.16 2.03 -8.99
C ASP A 35 6.27 0.87 -9.47
N GLY A 36 5.12 0.66 -8.81
CA GLY A 36 4.14 -0.35 -9.21
C GLY A 36 4.49 -1.77 -8.76
N GLY A 37 5.40 -1.91 -7.80
CA GLY A 37 5.72 -3.18 -7.14
C GLY A 37 7.03 -3.80 -7.61
N LYS A 38 7.85 -3.04 -8.36
CA LYS A 38 9.17 -3.50 -8.82
C LYS A 38 10.19 -3.43 -7.70
N THR A 39 10.15 -2.35 -6.91
CA THR A 39 10.99 -2.18 -5.72
C THR A 39 10.15 -1.88 -4.48
N TRP A 40 10.64 -2.29 -3.32
CA TRP A 40 9.90 -2.21 -2.05
C TRP A 40 10.80 -1.66 -0.96
N GLU A 41 10.27 -0.69 -0.23
CA GLU A 41 10.92 -0.09 0.94
C GLU A 41 10.07 -0.36 2.18
N THR A 42 10.70 -0.75 3.28
CA THR A 42 9.98 -1.08 4.51
C THR A 42 9.56 0.19 5.23
N ALA A 43 8.25 0.36 5.41
CA ALA A 43 7.66 1.45 6.16
C ALA A 43 7.82 1.21 7.67
N ARG A 44 7.97 2.28 8.45
CA ARG A 44 7.90 2.21 9.90
C ARG A 44 6.45 2.02 10.35
N LEU A 45 6.24 1.11 11.30
CA LEU A 45 4.96 1.01 11.99
C LEU A 45 4.90 2.08 13.09
N ALA A 46 3.72 2.67 13.30
CA ALA A 46 3.51 3.67 14.35
C ALA A 46 3.82 3.13 15.75
N LYS A 47 3.56 1.83 15.93
CA LYS A 47 3.83 1.01 17.11
C LYS A 47 3.85 -0.47 16.66
N PRO A 48 4.33 -1.41 17.48
CA PRO A 48 4.18 -2.84 17.19
C PRO A 48 2.72 -3.18 16.87
N GLY A 49 2.51 -4.04 15.87
CA GLY A 49 1.17 -4.46 15.48
C GLY A 49 0.48 -5.26 16.59
N GLU A 50 -0.84 -5.11 16.68
CA GLU A 50 -1.69 -5.87 17.60
C GLU A 50 -2.53 -6.88 16.83
N LYS A 51 -2.82 -8.02 17.47
CA LYS A 51 -3.56 -9.10 16.82
C LYS A 51 -4.96 -8.64 16.44
N ARG A 52 -5.32 -8.78 15.16
CA ARG A 52 -6.67 -8.46 14.63
C ARG A 52 -7.08 -7.00 14.79
N ALA A 53 -6.12 -6.08 14.91
CA ALA A 53 -6.36 -4.65 15.00
C ALA A 53 -5.74 -3.89 13.82
N LEU A 54 -6.23 -2.68 13.58
CA LEU A 54 -5.62 -1.75 12.62
C LEU A 54 -4.23 -1.32 13.11
N THR A 55 -3.27 -1.35 12.21
CA THR A 55 -1.89 -0.89 12.41
C THR A 55 -1.60 0.25 11.43
N ARG A 56 -1.18 1.40 11.95
CA ARG A 56 -0.77 2.57 11.17
C ARG A 56 0.68 2.41 10.73
N PHE A 57 0.98 2.73 9.48
CA PHE A 57 2.35 2.77 8.96
C PHE A 57 2.68 4.12 8.31
N TYR A 58 3.97 4.40 8.20
CA TYR A 58 4.52 5.60 7.57
C TYR A 58 5.77 5.26 6.77
N LEU A 59 5.92 5.87 5.60
CA LEU A 59 7.17 5.95 4.86
C LEU A 59 7.45 7.42 4.58
N ASP A 60 8.55 7.92 5.12
CA ASP A 60 9.01 9.29 4.91
C ASP A 60 9.89 9.30 3.66
N VAL A 61 9.56 10.14 2.67
CA VAL A 61 10.29 10.24 1.40
C VAL A 61 10.53 11.70 1.04
N ASP A 62 11.51 11.96 0.18
CA ASP A 62 11.63 13.23 -0.53
C ASP A 62 11.05 13.04 -1.94
N TRP A 63 9.92 13.70 -2.22
CA TRP A 63 9.25 13.56 -3.51
C TRP A 63 9.75 14.62 -4.48
N ASP A 64 10.36 14.16 -5.56
CA ASP A 64 10.93 14.98 -6.63
C ASP A 64 9.91 15.48 -7.65
N GLY A 65 8.63 15.12 -7.49
CA GLY A 65 7.55 15.46 -8.41
C GLY A 65 7.37 14.48 -9.57
N GLU A 66 8.14 13.39 -9.61
CA GLU A 66 7.96 12.33 -10.60
C GLU A 66 6.66 11.55 -10.33
N GLU A 67 6.12 10.92 -11.37
CA GLU A 67 4.97 10.05 -11.19
C GLU A 67 5.30 8.85 -10.28
N MET A 68 4.30 8.40 -9.53
CA MET A 68 4.43 7.20 -8.70
C MET A 68 3.27 6.26 -8.94
N PHE A 69 3.57 4.96 -9.01
CA PHE A 69 2.58 3.90 -8.83
C PHE A 69 2.69 3.39 -7.40
N LEU A 70 2.02 4.08 -6.49
CA LEU A 70 2.08 3.79 -5.07
C LEU A 70 1.32 2.51 -4.75
N GLN A 71 2.01 1.60 -4.06
CA GLN A 71 1.43 0.37 -3.53
C GLN A 71 1.90 0.16 -2.10
N SER A 72 1.12 -0.61 -1.33
CA SER A 72 1.54 -1.09 -0.02
C SER A 72 1.17 -2.56 0.14
N ARG A 73 2.02 -3.32 0.83
CA ARG A 73 1.84 -4.75 1.06
C ARG A 73 2.09 -5.10 2.51
N ALA A 74 1.06 -5.61 3.18
CA ALA A 74 1.14 -6.02 4.57
C ALA A 74 1.66 -7.46 4.73
N MET A 75 2.36 -7.69 5.84
CA MET A 75 2.80 -9.02 6.29
C MET A 75 2.40 -9.20 7.76
N ASP A 76 1.87 -10.37 8.09
CA ASP A 76 1.47 -10.70 9.45
C ASP A 76 2.42 -11.70 10.14
N GLU A 77 2.20 -11.92 11.44
CA GLU A 77 3.00 -12.84 12.27
C GLU A 77 2.95 -14.31 11.81
N THR A 78 2.03 -14.68 10.91
CA THR A 78 1.97 -16.03 10.32
C THR A 78 2.88 -16.18 9.10
N GLY A 79 3.51 -15.09 8.64
CA GLY A 79 4.29 -15.04 7.40
C GLY A 79 3.43 -14.83 6.15
N TYR A 80 2.10 -14.62 6.31
CA TYR A 80 1.25 -14.32 5.16
C TYR A 80 1.59 -12.94 4.61
N VAL A 81 1.82 -12.89 3.30
CA VAL A 81 2.08 -11.65 2.55
C VAL A 81 0.83 -11.32 1.74
N GLN A 82 0.38 -10.07 1.82
CA GLN A 82 -0.77 -9.60 1.06
C GLN A 82 -0.55 -9.82 -0.46
N PRO A 83 -1.50 -10.45 -1.17
CA PRO A 83 -1.30 -10.87 -2.56
C PRO A 83 -1.54 -9.73 -3.54
N THR A 84 -0.99 -9.84 -4.76
CA THR A 84 -1.43 -9.01 -5.89
C THR A 84 -2.84 -9.40 -6.34
N LYS A 85 -3.48 -8.55 -7.15
CA LYS A 85 -4.80 -8.86 -7.70
C LYS A 85 -4.75 -10.05 -8.66
N THR A 86 -3.67 -10.17 -9.43
CA THR A 86 -3.39 -11.31 -10.32
C THR A 86 -3.32 -12.61 -9.53
N GLN A 87 -2.49 -12.66 -8.48
CA GLN A 87 -2.38 -13.84 -7.60
C GLN A 87 -3.74 -14.22 -6.97
N LEU A 88 -4.54 -13.22 -6.58
CA LEU A 88 -5.86 -13.47 -6.00
C LEU A 88 -6.84 -14.07 -7.03
N ARG A 89 -6.83 -13.55 -8.26
CA ARG A 89 -7.66 -14.02 -9.37
C ARG A 89 -7.26 -15.39 -9.88
N GLU A 90 -5.97 -15.73 -9.89
CA GLU A 90 -5.49 -17.07 -10.24
C GLU A 90 -6.12 -18.15 -9.35
N VAL A 91 -6.31 -17.84 -8.07
CA VAL A 91 -6.88 -18.78 -7.10
C VAL A 91 -8.41 -18.72 -7.05
N ARG A 92 -9.01 -17.53 -7.23
CA ARG A 92 -10.44 -17.30 -6.94
C ARG A 92 -11.30 -16.96 -8.17
N GLY A 93 -10.70 -16.81 -9.34
CA GLY A 93 -11.34 -16.30 -10.54
C GLY A 93 -11.77 -14.83 -10.41
N LEU A 94 -12.59 -14.38 -11.35
CA LEU A 94 -13.02 -12.98 -11.46
C LEU A 94 -14.32 -12.67 -10.69
N ASN A 95 -15.05 -13.69 -10.25
CA ASN A 95 -16.40 -13.57 -9.68
C ASN A 95 -16.43 -13.75 -8.15
N SER A 96 -15.28 -13.63 -7.48
CA SER A 96 -15.21 -13.64 -6.01
C SER A 96 -15.66 -12.29 -5.46
N ILE A 97 -16.89 -12.23 -4.95
CA ILE A 97 -17.52 -10.99 -4.46
C ILE A 97 -16.90 -10.52 -3.12
N TYR A 98 -16.43 -11.44 -2.29
CA TYR A 98 -15.92 -11.15 -0.94
C TYR A 98 -14.41 -11.31 -0.82
N HIS A 99 -13.88 -10.78 0.29
CA HIS A 99 -12.49 -10.96 0.73
C HIS A 99 -11.44 -10.50 -0.29
N ASN A 100 -11.72 -9.41 -1.02
CA ASN A 100 -10.73 -8.81 -1.90
C ASN A 100 -9.69 -8.01 -1.09
N ASN A 101 -8.59 -8.68 -0.74
CA ASN A 101 -7.48 -8.11 -0.01
C ASN A 101 -6.25 -7.89 -0.90
N CYS A 102 -6.42 -7.78 -2.22
CA CYS A 102 -5.28 -7.56 -3.10
C CYS A 102 -4.58 -6.22 -2.80
N ILE A 103 -3.31 -6.12 -3.16
CA ILE A 103 -2.56 -4.86 -3.15
C ILE A 103 -3.31 -3.82 -4.00
N GLN A 104 -3.48 -2.62 -3.43
CA GLN A 104 -4.07 -1.46 -4.09
C GLN A 104 -2.97 -0.63 -4.75
N THR A 105 -3.27 -0.03 -5.92
CA THR A 105 -2.37 0.91 -6.59
C THR A 105 -3.00 2.30 -6.68
N TRP A 106 -2.24 3.33 -6.31
CA TRP A 106 -2.58 4.73 -6.61
C TRP A 106 -1.59 5.26 -7.64
N TRP A 107 -2.08 5.72 -8.80
CA TRP A 107 -1.26 6.46 -9.74
C TRP A 107 -1.23 7.92 -9.31
N VAL A 108 -0.10 8.34 -8.73
CA VAL A 108 0.16 9.72 -8.36
C VAL A 108 0.78 10.42 -9.56
N ARG A 109 0.07 11.39 -10.11
CA ARG A 109 0.52 12.21 -11.23
C ARG A 109 1.53 13.26 -10.76
N PRO A 110 2.34 13.82 -11.67
CA PRO A 110 3.29 14.90 -11.32
C PRO A 110 2.66 16.15 -10.70
N ASN A 111 1.37 16.39 -10.95
CA ASN A 111 0.61 17.48 -10.32
C ASN A 111 0.13 17.15 -8.89
N GLY A 112 0.44 15.95 -8.37
CA GLY A 112 0.08 15.49 -7.03
C GLY A 112 -1.31 14.86 -6.91
N GLU A 113 -2.14 14.91 -7.96
CA GLU A 113 -3.40 14.17 -8.01
C GLU A 113 -3.16 12.67 -8.03
N ALA A 114 -4.07 11.90 -7.44
CA ALA A 114 -3.95 10.45 -7.36
C ALA A 114 -5.21 9.76 -7.87
N GLU A 115 -5.04 8.70 -8.65
CA GLU A 115 -6.13 7.93 -9.26
C GLU A 115 -6.10 6.46 -8.83
N ASN A 116 -7.29 5.85 -8.73
CA ASN A 116 -7.41 4.41 -8.57
C ASN A 116 -7.10 3.71 -9.88
N VAL A 117 -6.03 2.92 -9.93
CA VAL A 117 -5.64 2.18 -11.13
C VAL A 117 -5.34 0.72 -10.82
N GLU A 118 -5.34 -0.09 -11.86
CA GLU A 118 -4.78 -1.44 -11.84
C GLU A 118 -3.52 -1.44 -12.71
N VAL A 119 -2.44 -2.04 -12.19
CA VAL A 119 -1.21 -2.27 -12.95
C VAL A 119 -1.03 -3.77 -13.17
N SER A 120 -0.68 -4.14 -14.39
CA SER A 120 -0.55 -5.52 -14.88
C SER A 120 0.74 -6.17 -14.42
#